data_AF-A0A9C9GLH9-F1
#
_entry.id   AF-A0A9C9GLH9-F1
#
_cell.length_a   1.000
_cell.length_b   1.000
_cell.length_c   1.000
_cell.angle_alpha   90.00
_cell.angle_beta   90.00
_cell.angle_gamma   90.00
#
_symmetry.space_group_name_H-M   'P 1'
#
loop_
_entity.id
_entity.type
_entity.pdbx_description
1 polymer ?
#
loop_
_entity_poly.entity_id
_entity_poly.type
_entity_poly.pdbx_seq_one_letter_code
_entity_poly.pdbx_strand_id
1 'polypeptide(L)'
;MFSLIDNIKQIMLLLIPGIVCFFISSGAYAEEQSTEQFINQWLQNSCEIGDEGIKTAKVLSIYGMTGEKFLLNAFESGPDEKQLVEFRQSREKNWMKRQALVDSEKIKALSKNDAEIVKNTSRDEYIKRQIDLYKKRYQDRALQGLAIVGTIKSQKILENYIKNDKALLKEQAIKTLNIIKKRNKL
;
A
#
# COMPACT_ATOMS: atom_id res chain seq x y z
N MET A 1 -13.87 -53.18 75.28
CA MET A 1 -15.16 -52.95 75.98
C MET A 1 -15.15 -51.47 76.37
N PHE A 2 -15.78 -50.49 75.72
CA PHE A 2 -16.91 -50.31 74.79
C PHE A 2 -16.39 -49.72 73.44
N SER A 3 -16.81 -50.09 72.22
CA SER A 3 -18.13 -50.06 71.56
C SER A 3 -18.63 -48.67 71.11
N LEU A 4 -18.63 -48.51 69.77
CA LEU A 4 -19.64 -47.87 68.89
C LEU A 4 -19.71 -46.33 68.74
N ILE A 5 -19.42 -45.91 67.50
CA ILE A 5 -20.20 -45.03 66.61
C ILE A 5 -20.44 -43.57 67.05
N ASP A 6 -19.83 -42.61 66.35
CA ASP A 6 -20.56 -41.81 65.36
C ASP A 6 -19.67 -40.88 64.52
N ASN A 7 -19.96 -40.90 63.22
CA ASN A 7 -19.98 -39.78 62.28
C ASN A 7 -19.16 -38.50 62.60
N ILE A 8 -18.26 -38.12 61.69
CA ILE A 8 -18.41 -36.93 60.81
C ILE A 8 -17.14 -36.74 59.97
N LYS A 9 -17.34 -36.88 58.66
CA LYS A 9 -16.70 -36.16 57.56
C LYS A 9 -15.60 -35.16 57.98
N GLN A 10 -14.36 -35.44 57.59
CA GLN A 10 -13.55 -34.42 56.91
C GLN A 10 -12.43 -35.07 56.10
N ILE A 11 -12.75 -35.21 54.82
CA ILE A 11 -11.84 -35.40 53.70
C ILE A 11 -10.87 -34.21 53.71
N MET A 12 -9.60 -34.45 54.01
CA MET A 12 -8.53 -33.50 53.72
C MET A 12 -7.33 -34.28 53.17
N LEU A 13 -7.51 -34.80 51.95
CA LEU A 13 -6.47 -35.46 51.18
C LEU A 13 -5.98 -34.48 50.09
N LEU A 14 -4.76 -33.98 50.30
CA LEU A 14 -3.76 -33.67 49.27
C LEU A 14 -4.13 -32.66 48.17
N LEU A 15 -3.87 -31.38 48.47
CA LEU A 15 -3.58 -30.36 47.46
C LEU A 15 -2.07 -30.38 47.12
N ILE A 16 -1.70 -31.14 46.10
CA ILE A 16 -0.50 -30.85 45.30
C ILE A 16 -1.02 -30.49 43.91
N PRO A 17 -1.26 -29.21 43.60
CA PRO A 17 -1.58 -28.82 42.25
C PRO A 17 -0.33 -29.00 41.40
N GLY A 18 -0.39 -30.00 40.52
CA GLY A 18 0.59 -30.20 39.47
C GLY A 18 0.79 -28.91 38.68
N ILE A 19 2.05 -28.51 38.55
CA ILE A 19 2.50 -27.53 37.57
C ILE A 19 2.29 -28.18 36.20
N VAL A 20 1.05 -28.11 35.70
CA VAL A 20 0.79 -28.27 34.27
C VAL A 20 1.34 -26.99 33.67
N CYS A 21 2.55 -27.08 33.11
CA CYS A 21 3.06 -26.12 32.15
C CYS A 21 2.05 -26.06 30.99
N PHE A 22 1.03 -25.23 31.16
CA PHE A 22 0.18 -24.76 30.08
C PHE A 22 1.10 -23.87 29.25
N PHE A 23 1.85 -24.50 28.34
CA PHE A 23 2.45 -23.83 27.20
C PHE A 23 1.29 -23.21 26.44
N ILE A 24 0.91 -21.99 26.83
CA ILE A 24 0.20 -21.07 25.97
C ILE A 24 1.19 -20.79 24.86
N SER A 25 1.15 -21.65 23.84
CA SER A 25 1.67 -21.36 22.51
C SER A 25 1.10 -20.01 22.14
N SER A 26 1.90 -18.97 22.34
CA SER A 26 1.65 -17.65 21.82
C SER A 26 1.87 -17.76 20.32
N GLY A 27 0.94 -18.44 19.64
CA GLY A 27 0.86 -18.42 18.20
C GLY A 27 0.62 -16.97 17.84
N ALA A 28 1.68 -16.28 17.43
CA ALA A 28 1.57 -15.05 16.68
C ALA A 28 0.71 -15.40 15.46
N TYR A 29 -0.58 -15.08 15.53
CA TYR A 29 -1.44 -15.08 14.37
C TYR A 29 -0.83 -14.04 13.42
N ALA A 30 -0.07 -14.50 12.44
CA ALA A 30 0.28 -13.68 11.30
C ALA A 30 -1.03 -13.33 10.62
N GLU A 31 -1.49 -12.09 10.81
CA GLU A 31 -2.74 -11.60 10.23
C GLU A 31 -2.66 -11.74 8.70
N GLU A 32 -3.55 -12.53 8.12
CA GLU A 32 -3.65 -12.70 6.66
C GLU A 32 -4.09 -11.37 6.07
N GLN A 33 -3.16 -10.67 5.41
CA GLN A 33 -3.45 -9.39 4.77
C GLN A 33 -4.49 -9.57 3.68
N SER A 34 -5.56 -8.77 3.68
CA SER A 34 -6.58 -8.86 2.65
C SER A 34 -6.06 -8.40 1.28
N THR A 35 -6.66 -8.90 0.18
CA THR A 35 -6.31 -8.48 -1.18
C THR A 35 -6.37 -6.96 -1.36
N GLU A 36 -7.38 -6.31 -0.77
CA GLU A 36 -7.54 -4.87 -0.85
C GLU A 36 -6.44 -4.13 -0.10
N GLN A 37 -6.09 -4.58 1.11
CA GLN A 37 -5.00 -4.00 1.90
C GLN A 37 -3.67 -4.11 1.16
N PHE A 38 -3.37 -5.27 0.58
CA PHE A 38 -2.15 -5.47 -0.20
C PHE A 38 -2.10 -4.57 -1.43
N ILE A 39 -3.21 -4.47 -2.18
CA ILE A 39 -3.26 -3.64 -3.39
C ILE A 39 -3.15 -2.15 -3.03
N ASN A 40 -3.76 -1.71 -1.94
CA ASN A 40 -3.60 -0.35 -1.45
C ASN A 40 -2.14 -0.05 -1.09
N GLN A 41 -1.45 -0.99 -0.45
CA GLN A 41 -0.02 -0.86 -0.18
C GLN A 41 0.82 -0.80 -1.47
N TRP A 42 0.53 -1.67 -2.44
CA TRP A 42 1.16 -1.65 -3.77
C TRP A 42 1.03 -0.29 -4.45
N LEU A 43 -0.19 0.27 -4.46
CA LEU A 43 -0.49 1.54 -5.13
C LEU A 43 0.18 2.74 -4.45
N GLN A 44 0.45 2.67 -3.15
CA GLN A 44 1.11 3.73 -2.40
C GLN A 44 2.64 3.66 -2.47
N ASN A 45 3.22 2.48 -2.71
CA ASN A 45 4.66 2.29 -2.75
C ASN A 45 5.32 2.97 -3.97
N SER A 46 6.38 3.75 -3.73
CA SER A 46 7.09 4.50 -4.77
C SER A 46 8.39 3.88 -5.25
N CYS A 47 8.90 2.82 -4.60
CA CYS A 47 10.18 2.20 -4.93
C CYS A 47 10.07 0.68 -4.88
N GLU A 48 10.31 0.01 -5.99
CA GLU A 48 10.43 -1.44 -6.10
C GLU A 48 11.60 -1.76 -7.01
N ILE A 49 12.81 -1.59 -6.47
CA ILE A 49 14.05 -1.98 -7.14
C ILE A 49 14.58 -3.21 -6.42
N GLY A 50 14.94 -4.25 -7.18
CA GLY A 50 15.52 -5.48 -6.65
C GLY A 50 14.49 -6.50 -6.18
N ASP A 51 14.93 -7.40 -5.29
CA ASP A 51 14.19 -8.62 -4.92
C ASP A 51 12.83 -8.36 -4.27
N GLU A 52 12.67 -7.23 -3.58
CA GLU A 52 11.40 -6.84 -2.96
C GLU A 52 10.32 -6.55 -3.99
N GLY A 53 10.68 -5.93 -5.13
CA GLY A 53 9.75 -5.69 -6.23
C GLY A 53 9.27 -7.00 -6.86
N ILE A 54 10.18 -7.96 -7.06
CA ILE A 54 9.85 -9.28 -7.62
C ILE A 54 8.92 -10.05 -6.68
N LYS A 55 9.21 -10.05 -5.37
CA LYS A 55 8.36 -10.70 -4.36
C LYS A 55 6.96 -10.09 -4.35
N THR A 56 6.87 -8.77 -4.36
CA THR A 56 5.59 -8.05 -4.34
C THR A 56 4.78 -8.31 -5.61
N ALA A 57 5.42 -8.32 -6.78
CA ALA A 57 4.77 -8.69 -8.04
C ALA A 57 4.28 -10.15 -8.05
N LYS A 58 5.03 -11.08 -7.44
CA LYS A 58 4.62 -12.49 -7.29
C LYS A 58 3.43 -12.63 -6.35
N VAL A 59 3.35 -11.86 -5.27
CA VAL A 59 2.17 -11.85 -4.41
C VAL A 59 0.97 -11.27 -5.16
N LEU A 60 1.18 -10.19 -5.92
CA LEU A 60 0.11 -9.60 -6.73
C LEU A 60 -0.48 -10.61 -7.73
N SER A 61 0.34 -11.46 -8.34
CA SER A 61 -0.15 -12.45 -9.30
C SER A 61 -1.04 -13.54 -8.69
N ILE A 62 -0.88 -13.84 -7.38
CA ILE A 62 -1.74 -14.80 -6.67
C ILE A 62 -3.18 -14.30 -6.58
N TYR A 63 -3.40 -12.99 -6.47
CA TYR A 63 -4.74 -12.41 -6.35
C TYR A 63 -5.54 -12.40 -7.66
N GLY A 64 -4.89 -12.64 -8.81
CA GLY A 64 -5.54 -12.85 -10.11
C GLY A 64 -6.63 -11.83 -10.46
N MET A 65 -7.84 -12.33 -10.79
CA MET A 65 -8.98 -11.50 -11.21
C MET A 65 -9.48 -10.55 -10.12
N THR A 66 -9.40 -10.92 -8.84
CA THR A 66 -9.78 -10.03 -7.74
C THR A 66 -8.86 -8.81 -7.74
N GLY A 67 -7.56 -9.03 -7.94
CA GLY A 67 -6.59 -7.94 -8.05
C GLY A 67 -6.83 -7.05 -9.27
N GLU A 68 -7.18 -7.64 -10.41
CA GLU A 68 -7.52 -6.88 -11.62
C GLU A 68 -8.62 -5.84 -11.38
N LYS A 69 -9.69 -6.19 -10.66
CA LYS A 69 -10.82 -5.28 -10.40
C LYS A 69 -10.37 -4.03 -9.65
N PHE A 70 -9.59 -4.19 -8.57
CA PHE A 70 -9.12 -3.05 -7.78
C PHE A 70 -8.14 -2.18 -8.56
N LEU A 71 -7.24 -2.79 -9.34
CA LEU A 71 -6.28 -2.06 -10.15
C LEU A 71 -6.94 -1.28 -11.29
N LEU A 72 -7.98 -1.82 -11.94
CA LEU A 72 -8.76 -1.08 -12.92
C LEU A 72 -9.42 0.15 -12.29
N ASN A 73 -10.07 -0.02 -11.13
CA ASN A 73 -10.67 1.10 -10.41
C ASN A 73 -9.63 2.15 -10.00
N ALA A 74 -8.47 1.73 -9.52
CA ALA A 74 -7.37 2.63 -9.17
C ALA A 74 -6.80 3.39 -10.37
N PHE A 75 -6.73 2.75 -11.54
CA PHE A 75 -6.32 3.39 -12.78
C PHE A 75 -7.33 4.44 -13.25
N GLU A 76 -8.62 4.10 -13.25
CA GLU A 76 -9.70 4.97 -13.75
C GLU A 76 -9.98 6.15 -12.80
N SER A 77 -10.08 5.86 -11.50
CA SER A 77 -10.53 6.83 -10.49
C SER A 77 -9.38 7.53 -9.76
N GLY A 78 -8.18 6.94 -9.75
CA GLY A 78 -7.06 7.42 -8.92
C GLY A 78 -7.24 7.09 -7.43
N PRO A 79 -6.47 7.76 -6.54
CA PRO A 79 -6.60 7.60 -5.10
C PRO A 79 -7.92 8.18 -4.60
N ASP A 80 -8.48 7.61 -3.53
CA ASP A 80 -9.71 8.10 -2.91
C ASP A 80 -9.49 9.42 -2.14
N GLU A 81 -10.58 10.08 -1.75
CA GLU A 81 -10.52 11.37 -1.07
C GLU A 81 -9.81 11.28 0.29
N LYS A 82 -9.96 10.16 1.01
CA LYS A 82 -9.30 9.96 2.31
C LYS A 82 -7.77 9.91 2.12
N GLN A 83 -7.30 9.14 1.15
CA GLN A 83 -5.89 9.07 0.76
C GLN A 83 -5.35 10.43 0.31
N LEU A 84 -6.15 11.21 -0.43
CA LEU A 84 -5.77 12.57 -0.85
C LEU A 84 -5.65 13.53 0.34
N VAL A 85 -6.54 13.46 1.32
CA VAL A 85 -6.48 14.26 2.55
C VAL A 85 -5.25 13.89 3.37
N GLU A 86 -5.01 12.60 3.60
CA GLU A 86 -3.82 12.13 4.33
C GLU A 86 -2.52 12.54 3.62
N PHE A 87 -2.48 12.39 2.29
CA PHE A 87 -1.34 12.82 1.49
C PHE A 87 -1.12 14.34 1.56
N ARG A 88 -2.19 15.14 1.49
CA ARG A 88 -2.14 16.60 1.64
C ARG A 88 -1.52 16.98 2.99
N GLN A 89 -2.01 16.42 4.09
CA GLN A 89 -1.48 16.70 5.43
C GLN A 89 0.01 16.33 5.55
N SER A 90 0.43 15.21 4.93
CA SER A 90 1.84 14.84 4.83
C SER A 90 2.67 15.90 4.07
N ARG A 91 2.13 16.43 2.95
CA ARG A 91 2.81 17.47 2.16
C ARG A 91 2.86 18.81 2.90
N GLU A 92 1.86 19.15 3.69
CA GLU A 92 1.89 20.36 4.53
C GLU A 92 3.02 20.32 5.56
N LYS A 93 3.23 19.17 6.22
CA LYS A 93 4.37 18.97 7.12
C LYS A 93 5.70 19.10 6.38
N ASN A 94 5.79 18.57 5.16
CA ASN A 94 7.00 18.68 4.35
C ASN A 94 7.25 20.10 3.85
N TRP A 95 6.19 20.86 3.56
CA TRP A 95 6.28 22.27 3.23
C TRP A 95 6.89 23.08 4.39
N MET A 96 6.42 22.88 5.62
CA MET A 96 6.98 23.56 6.79
C MET A 96 8.47 23.23 6.99
N LYS A 97 8.85 21.96 6.86
CA LYS A 97 10.27 21.54 6.91
C LYS A 97 11.11 22.20 5.82
N ARG A 98 10.57 22.25 4.60
CA ARG A 98 11.21 22.91 3.45
C ARG A 98 11.41 24.40 3.73
N GLN A 99 10.40 25.10 4.23
CA GLN A 99 10.50 26.53 4.53
C GLN A 99 11.52 26.81 5.64
N ALA A 100 11.52 26.01 6.71
CA ALA A 100 12.52 26.13 7.78
C ALA A 100 13.97 25.96 7.25
N LEU A 101 14.19 25.05 6.29
CA LEU A 101 15.48 24.91 5.62
C LEU A 101 15.84 26.13 4.77
N VAL A 102 14.85 26.71 4.09
CA VAL A 102 15.03 27.92 3.28
C VAL A 102 15.42 29.12 4.13
N ASP A 103 14.70 29.35 5.22
CA ASP A 103 14.91 30.48 6.12
C ASP A 103 16.25 30.38 6.87
N SER A 104 16.73 29.15 7.11
CA SER A 104 18.02 28.91 7.78
C SER A 104 19.26 29.14 6.90
N GLU A 105 19.10 29.55 5.63
CA GLU A 105 20.16 29.68 4.61
C GLU A 105 21.02 28.41 4.42
N LYS A 106 20.54 27.25 4.91
CA LYS A 106 21.21 25.95 4.76
C LYS A 106 21.07 25.35 3.36
N ILE A 107 20.45 26.07 2.43
CA ILE A 107 20.34 25.69 1.02
C ILE A 107 21.67 25.91 0.26
N LYS A 108 22.81 25.49 0.82
CA LYS A 108 24.10 25.63 0.15
C LYS A 108 24.26 24.66 -1.04
N ALA A 109 23.40 23.65 -1.14
CA ALA A 109 23.44 22.61 -2.16
C ALA A 109 22.59 22.90 -3.41
N LEU A 110 21.76 23.96 -3.43
CA LEU A 110 20.96 24.32 -4.61
C LEU A 110 21.68 25.38 -5.45
N SER A 111 21.47 25.32 -6.77
CA SER A 111 21.83 26.43 -7.65
C SER A 111 21.04 27.69 -7.27
N LYS A 112 21.54 28.88 -7.64
CA LYS A 112 20.82 30.15 -7.39
C LYS A 112 19.39 30.13 -7.95
N ASN A 113 19.23 29.57 -9.15
CA ASN A 113 17.95 29.45 -9.83
C ASN A 113 16.99 28.51 -9.07
N ASP A 114 17.48 27.35 -8.61
CA ASP A 114 16.65 26.41 -7.85
C ASP A 114 16.27 26.97 -6.48
N ALA A 115 17.18 27.70 -5.83
CA ALA A 115 16.91 28.37 -4.57
C ALA A 115 15.83 29.45 -4.73
N GLU A 116 15.85 30.21 -5.83
CA GLU A 116 14.85 31.23 -6.14
C GLU A 116 13.47 30.61 -6.45
N ILE A 117 13.42 29.57 -7.29
CA ILE A 117 12.21 28.78 -7.50
C ILE A 117 11.66 28.28 -6.17
N VAL A 118 12.55 27.80 -5.30
CA VAL A 118 12.16 27.25 -4.01
C VAL A 118 11.54 28.32 -3.11
N LYS A 119 12.14 29.52 -3.06
CA LYS A 119 11.65 30.67 -2.28
C LYS A 119 10.34 31.23 -2.81
N ASN A 120 10.15 31.24 -4.12
CA ASN A 120 9.01 31.91 -4.76
C ASN A 120 7.78 31.00 -4.96
N THR A 121 7.93 29.69 -4.81
CA THR A 121 6.78 28.76 -4.89
C THR A 121 5.87 28.97 -3.68
N SER A 122 4.58 29.22 -3.88
CA SER A 122 3.63 29.29 -2.76
C SER A 122 3.34 27.91 -2.17
N ARG A 123 2.83 27.89 -0.93
CA ARG A 123 2.36 26.65 -0.27
C ARG A 123 1.34 25.89 -1.12
N ASP A 124 0.37 26.60 -1.68
CA ASP A 124 -0.73 25.97 -2.42
C ASP A 124 -0.28 25.43 -3.77
N GLU A 125 0.62 26.13 -4.47
CA GLU A 125 1.24 25.62 -5.70
C GLU A 125 2.08 24.37 -5.42
N TYR A 126 2.87 24.37 -4.33
CA TYR A 126 3.64 23.19 -3.93
C TYR A 126 2.72 22.00 -3.66
N ILE A 127 1.69 22.18 -2.82
CA ILE A 127 0.79 21.09 -2.44
C ILE A 127 0.02 20.58 -3.67
N LYS A 128 -0.51 21.49 -4.51
CA LYS A 128 -1.22 21.13 -5.74
C LYS A 128 -0.33 20.28 -6.65
N ARG A 129 0.90 20.73 -6.93
CA ARG A 129 1.86 19.97 -7.73
C ARG A 129 2.15 18.59 -7.15
N GLN A 130 2.30 18.49 -5.83
CA GLN A 130 2.55 17.20 -5.18
C GLN A 130 1.34 16.25 -5.30
N ILE A 131 0.11 16.76 -5.17
CA ILE A 131 -1.12 15.97 -5.35
C ILE A 131 -1.23 15.48 -6.79
N ASP A 132 -1.00 16.33 -7.78
CA ASP A 132 -1.08 15.94 -9.20
C ASP A 132 -0.06 14.85 -9.52
N LEU A 133 1.17 14.97 -9.01
CA LEU A 133 2.19 13.93 -9.14
C LEU A 133 1.81 12.64 -8.42
N TYR A 134 1.15 12.72 -7.26
CA TYR A 134 0.68 11.55 -6.53
C TYR A 134 -0.40 10.80 -7.31
N LYS A 135 -1.42 11.50 -7.80
CA LYS A 135 -2.48 10.91 -8.63
C LYS A 135 -1.90 10.20 -9.86
N LYS A 136 -0.99 10.87 -10.58
CA LYS A 136 -0.33 10.30 -11.75
C LYS A 136 0.46 9.03 -11.40
N ARG A 137 1.25 9.06 -10.31
CA ARG A 137 2.02 7.90 -9.86
C ARG A 137 1.11 6.74 -9.43
N TYR A 138 0.02 7.03 -8.74
CA TYR A 138 -0.94 6.04 -8.27
C TYR A 138 -1.58 5.29 -9.46
N GLN A 139 -2.03 6.03 -10.47
CA GLN A 139 -2.59 5.46 -11.70
C GLN A 139 -1.54 4.71 -12.53
N ASP A 140 -0.30 5.20 -12.58
CA ASP A 140 0.80 4.48 -13.23
C ASP A 140 1.12 3.15 -12.51
N ARG A 141 1.14 3.14 -11.17
CA ARG A 141 1.29 1.90 -10.38
C ARG A 141 0.14 0.92 -10.62
N ALA A 142 -1.07 1.42 -10.82
CA ALA A 142 -2.21 0.59 -11.20
C ALA A 142 -1.97 -0.08 -12.57
N LEU A 143 -1.49 0.67 -13.57
CA LEU A 143 -1.11 0.13 -14.88
C LEU A 143 -0.02 -0.95 -14.77
N GLN A 144 1.03 -0.71 -13.97
CA GLN A 144 2.06 -1.71 -13.71
C GLN A 144 1.49 -2.99 -13.10
N GLY A 145 0.54 -2.87 -12.16
CA GLY A 145 -0.18 -4.02 -11.62
C GLY A 145 -1.01 -4.75 -12.68
N LEU A 146 -1.70 -4.02 -13.56
CA LEU A 146 -2.45 -4.61 -14.68
C LEU A 146 -1.54 -5.32 -15.68
N ALA A 147 -0.29 -4.88 -15.83
CA ALA A 147 0.69 -5.63 -16.62
C ALA A 147 0.93 -7.04 -16.04
N ILE A 148 0.78 -7.23 -14.72
CA ILE A 148 1.00 -8.51 -14.02
C ILE A 148 -0.26 -9.38 -14.03
N VAL A 149 -1.45 -8.83 -13.76
CA VAL A 149 -2.69 -9.61 -13.57
C VAL A 149 -3.80 -9.36 -14.60
N GLY A 150 -3.63 -8.38 -15.50
CA GLY A 150 -4.68 -7.93 -16.40
C GLY A 150 -5.18 -9.03 -17.35
N THR A 151 -6.48 -9.07 -17.60
CA THR A 151 -7.09 -10.06 -18.49
C THR A 151 -7.47 -9.41 -19.83
N ILE A 152 -8.23 -10.14 -20.65
CA ILE A 152 -8.89 -9.59 -21.85
C ILE A 152 -9.75 -8.37 -21.49
N LYS A 153 -10.30 -8.31 -20.27
CA LYS A 153 -11.06 -7.14 -19.81
C LYS A 153 -10.17 -5.90 -19.74
N SER A 154 -9.06 -5.96 -19.02
CA SER A 154 -8.07 -4.87 -18.98
C SER A 154 -7.57 -4.48 -20.37
N GLN A 155 -7.35 -5.47 -21.24
CA GLN A 155 -6.94 -5.20 -22.62
C GLN A 155 -7.93 -4.28 -23.34
N LYS A 156 -9.23 -4.60 -23.31
CA LYS A 156 -10.29 -3.80 -23.97
C LYS A 156 -10.38 -2.38 -23.40
N ILE A 157 -10.28 -2.24 -22.09
CA ILE A 157 -10.31 -0.93 -21.41
C ILE A 157 -9.12 -0.08 -21.85
N LEU A 158 -7.91 -0.65 -21.82
CA LEU A 158 -6.69 0.07 -22.24
C LEU A 158 -6.70 0.40 -23.73
N GLU A 159 -7.23 -0.48 -24.60
CA GLU A 159 -7.42 -0.20 -26.03
C GLU A 159 -8.33 1.01 -26.27
N ASN A 160 -9.38 1.17 -25.47
CA ASN A 160 -10.23 2.36 -25.56
C ASN A 160 -9.54 3.60 -24.98
N TYR A 161 -8.84 3.47 -23.85
CA TYR A 161 -8.12 4.57 -23.22
C TYR A 161 -7.08 5.21 -24.17
N ILE A 162 -6.29 4.39 -24.87
CA ILE A 162 -5.21 4.89 -25.75
C ILE A 162 -5.71 5.55 -27.04
N LYS A 163 -6.99 5.39 -27.40
CA LYS A 163 -7.60 6.11 -28.54
C LYS A 163 -7.80 7.58 -28.25
N ASN A 164 -7.80 7.99 -26.97
CA ASN A 164 -7.86 9.39 -26.58
C ASN A 164 -6.47 10.02 -26.67
N ASP A 165 -6.28 10.98 -27.57
CA ASP A 165 -5.00 11.67 -27.74
C ASP A 165 -4.58 12.55 -26.56
N LYS A 166 -5.53 12.90 -25.68
CA LYS A 166 -5.27 13.68 -24.46
C LYS A 166 -5.06 12.82 -23.22
N ALA A 167 -4.95 11.50 -23.38
CA ALA A 167 -4.73 10.58 -22.27
C ALA A 167 -3.36 10.83 -21.59
N LEU A 168 -3.38 11.22 -20.31
CA LEU A 168 -2.19 11.62 -19.53
C LEU A 168 -1.15 10.51 -19.35
N LEU A 169 -1.58 9.25 -19.43
CA LEU A 169 -0.76 8.04 -19.26
C LEU A 169 -0.74 7.17 -20.53
N LYS A 170 -0.92 7.77 -21.72
CA LYS A 170 -1.04 7.04 -22.98
C LYS A 170 0.14 6.08 -23.22
N GLU A 171 1.36 6.53 -23.03
CA GLU A 171 2.56 5.70 -23.24
C GLU A 171 2.63 4.51 -22.27
N GLN A 172 2.34 4.75 -20.99
CA GLN A 172 2.33 3.72 -19.95
C GLN A 172 1.23 2.69 -20.22
N ALA A 173 0.05 3.14 -20.67
CA ALA A 173 -1.07 2.29 -21.06
C ALA A 173 -0.72 1.44 -22.30
N ILE A 174 -0.05 1.99 -23.31
CA ILE A 174 0.42 1.24 -24.49
C ILE A 174 1.40 0.13 -24.07
N LYS A 175 2.38 0.45 -23.21
CA LYS A 175 3.35 -0.55 -22.71
C LYS A 175 2.64 -1.68 -21.96
N THR A 176 1.72 -1.32 -21.06
CA THR A 176 0.91 -2.28 -20.30
C THR A 176 0.06 -3.16 -21.21
N LEU A 177 -0.61 -2.56 -22.18
CA LEU A 177 -1.43 -3.26 -23.17
C LEU A 177 -0.62 -4.30 -23.96
N ASN A 178 0.59 -3.94 -24.39
CA ASN A 178 1.47 -4.85 -25.13
C ASN A 178 1.91 -6.05 -24.28
N ILE A 179 2.16 -5.83 -22.98
CA ILE A 179 2.48 -6.92 -22.03
C ILE A 179 1.29 -7.87 -21.90
N ILE A 180 0.09 -7.34 -21.66
CA ILE A 180 -1.14 -8.14 -21.54
C ILE A 180 -1.40 -8.94 -22.82
N LYS A 181 -1.31 -8.30 -24.00
CA LYS A 181 -1.48 -8.96 -25.31
C LYS A 181 -0.47 -10.08 -25.52
N LYS A 182 0.79 -9.87 -25.13
CA LYS A 182 1.84 -10.90 -25.26
C LYS A 182 1.53 -12.09 -24.37
N ARG A 183 1.11 -11.88 -23.12
CA ARG A 183 0.72 -12.95 -22.19
C ARG A 183 -0.49 -13.74 -22.69
N ASN A 184 -1.53 -13.08 -23.17
CA ASN A 184 -2.79 -13.75 -23.55
C ASN A 184 -2.72 -14.50 -24.90
N LYS A 185 -1.62 -14.38 -25.64
CA LYS A 185 -1.36 -15.17 -26.85
C LYS A 185 -0.65 -16.51 -26.57
N LEU A 186 -0.15 -16.67 -25.34
CA LEU A 186 0.45 -17.91 -24.82
C LEU A 186 -0.65 -18.73 -24.13
#